data_AF-A0A532TIX3-F1
#
_entry.id   AF-A0A532TIX3-F1
#
_cell.length_a   1.000
_cell.length_b   1.000
_cell.length_c   1.000
_cell.angle_alpha   90.00
_cell.angle_beta   90.00
_cell.angle_gamma   90.00
#
_symmetry.space_group_name_H-M   'P 1'
#
loop_
_entity.id
_entity.type
_entity.pdbx_description
1 polymer ?
#
loop_
_entity_poly.entity_id
_entity_poly.type
_entity_poly.pdbx_seq_one_letter_code
_entity_poly.pdbx_strand_id
1 'polypeptide(L)'
;MRISNKISELSKLDLLKRAKEHIFSTGLNDGASKLCKANMKYGLAQFQVIQEKHGFEPKATFISSPDETISRNNFRWNSGLGYGGRLNWGDGNDKIIFLNVKPNCCGILVGGLEEIPNPYDLIKKIDKVKSMELYDNDVLINWDYGVSNHFINCFETKILSDIDFPPYMFMIHGSAPEFRDDKYGIGLYIDIAKTLKERAIEEQTKLGKQYILLDSDAKEYLDFNKKAINFSNKKREIIANELFSTGTDCEIICNTSHQFLKDYNNMYLGSNCTDADCDLVPTNIFPTALRADVACYLFKGKKSFSEITLKNNNFLERAENLELLDLLSNADILPHGGGYMLPDVSRVQKVLEYKDQRYFACELVKDSNKLKIVRNVKELQFEYRGRDVILKTLQLDLGEIIARLNPVFSLKL
;
A
#
# COMPACT_ATOMS: atom_id res chain seq x y z
N MET A 1 14.63 -34.13 20.94
CA MET A 1 15.49 -33.57 19.87
C MET A 1 14.59 -33.04 18.76
N ARG A 2 14.31 -31.73 18.72
CA ARG A 2 13.74 -31.12 17.50
C ARG A 2 14.92 -30.93 16.56
N ILE A 3 14.95 -31.64 15.45
CA ILE A 3 15.80 -31.25 14.32
C ILE A 3 15.27 -29.90 13.89
N SER A 4 15.88 -28.82 14.40
CA SER A 4 15.66 -27.48 13.89
C SER A 4 16.30 -27.43 12.51
N ASN A 5 15.60 -27.93 11.49
CA ASN A 5 16.01 -27.72 10.12
C ASN A 5 16.06 -26.21 9.90
N LYS A 6 17.25 -25.69 9.58
CA LYS A 6 17.39 -24.29 9.18
C LYS A 6 16.44 -24.02 8.02
N ILE A 7 15.79 -22.87 8.00
CA ILE A 7 14.86 -22.50 6.93
C ILE A 7 15.57 -22.50 5.58
N SER A 8 16.82 -22.07 5.54
CA SER A 8 17.69 -22.11 4.35
C SER A 8 17.91 -23.52 3.76
N GLU A 9 17.76 -24.58 4.57
CA GLU A 9 17.91 -25.97 4.14
C GLU A 9 16.61 -26.55 3.56
N LEU A 10 15.47 -25.90 3.78
CA LEU A 10 14.18 -26.35 3.26
C LEU A 10 14.18 -26.39 1.73
N SER A 11 13.39 -27.33 1.20
CA SER A 11 13.10 -27.36 -0.23
C SER A 11 12.33 -26.08 -0.63
N LYS A 12 12.41 -25.71 -1.91
CA LYS A 12 11.63 -24.58 -2.43
C LYS A 12 10.13 -24.73 -2.15
N LEU A 13 9.60 -25.95 -2.24
CA LEU A 13 8.19 -26.23 -1.98
C LEU A 13 7.84 -26.01 -0.51
N ASP A 14 8.70 -26.46 0.41
CA ASP A 14 8.50 -26.30 1.85
C ASP A 14 8.63 -24.84 2.29
N LEU A 15 9.56 -24.08 1.70
CA LEU A 15 9.66 -22.62 1.89
C LEU A 15 8.36 -21.92 1.49
N LEU A 16 7.82 -22.23 0.31
CA LEU A 16 6.56 -21.64 -0.16
C LEU A 16 5.35 -22.08 0.68
N LYS A 17 5.37 -23.31 1.21
CA LYS A 17 4.34 -23.81 2.13
C LYS A 17 4.39 -23.05 3.45
N ARG A 18 5.58 -22.91 4.05
CA ARG A 18 5.81 -22.12 5.26
C ARG A 18 5.36 -20.67 5.07
N ALA A 19 5.85 -19.99 4.03
CA ALA A 19 5.51 -18.59 3.79
C ALA A 19 4.01 -18.35 3.55
N LYS A 20 3.27 -19.34 3.05
CA LYS A 20 1.81 -19.26 2.92
C LYS A 20 1.11 -19.19 4.30
N GLU A 21 1.65 -19.84 5.32
CA GLU A 21 1.09 -19.77 6.68
C GLU A 21 1.25 -18.37 7.30
N HIS A 22 2.26 -17.62 6.85
CA HIS A 22 2.52 -16.21 7.23
C HIS A 22 1.72 -15.19 6.38
N ILE A 23 0.69 -15.62 5.65
CA ILE A 23 -0.23 -14.73 4.94
C ILE A 23 -1.59 -14.74 5.64
N PHE A 24 -1.93 -13.62 6.27
CA PHE A 24 -3.23 -13.37 6.90
C PHE A 24 -4.06 -12.50 5.97
N SER A 25 -4.80 -13.17 5.08
CA SER A 25 -5.50 -12.53 3.97
C SER A 25 -6.95 -12.21 4.30
N THR A 26 -7.31 -10.91 4.28
CA THR A 26 -8.69 -10.45 4.49
C THR A 26 -9.36 -9.93 3.21
N GLY A 27 -8.66 -10.00 2.08
CA GLY A 27 -9.17 -9.63 0.77
C GLY A 27 -10.44 -10.38 0.36
N LEU A 28 -11.10 -9.87 -0.69
CA LEU A 28 -12.37 -10.42 -1.19
C LEU A 28 -12.28 -11.83 -1.82
N ASN A 29 -11.09 -12.43 -1.86
CA ASN A 29 -10.84 -13.77 -2.40
C ASN A 29 -11.25 -13.96 -3.87
N ASP A 30 -11.25 -12.88 -4.65
CA ASP A 30 -11.40 -12.90 -6.10
C ASP A 30 -10.08 -13.27 -6.80
N GLY A 31 -10.08 -13.24 -8.14
CA GLY A 31 -8.89 -13.57 -8.94
C GLY A 31 -7.66 -12.72 -8.62
N ALA A 32 -7.84 -11.44 -8.32
CA ALA A 32 -6.75 -10.53 -8.00
C ALA A 32 -6.17 -10.80 -6.60
N SER A 33 -7.02 -11.04 -5.59
CA SER A 33 -6.61 -11.46 -4.25
C SER A 33 -5.88 -12.81 -4.28
N LYS A 34 -6.38 -13.78 -5.05
CA LYS A 34 -5.72 -15.08 -5.23
C LYS A 34 -4.35 -14.95 -5.90
N LEU A 35 -4.22 -14.08 -6.91
CA LEU A 35 -2.93 -13.77 -7.54
C LEU A 35 -1.97 -13.06 -6.58
N CYS A 36 -2.47 -12.11 -5.78
CA CYS A 36 -1.71 -11.45 -4.73
C CYS A 36 -1.06 -12.49 -3.80
N LYS A 37 -1.87 -13.37 -3.20
CA LYS A 37 -1.39 -14.45 -2.31
C LYS A 37 -0.42 -15.40 -3.00
N ALA A 38 -0.71 -15.79 -4.24
CA ALA A 38 0.13 -16.71 -4.99
C ALA A 38 1.54 -16.13 -5.25
N ASN A 39 1.65 -14.83 -5.45
CA ASN A 39 2.93 -14.17 -5.61
C ASN A 39 3.59 -13.84 -4.26
N MET A 40 2.82 -13.34 -3.29
CA MET A 40 3.29 -12.87 -1.98
C MET A 40 4.11 -13.91 -1.22
N LYS A 41 3.70 -15.18 -1.27
CA LYS A 41 4.44 -16.28 -0.62
C LYS A 41 5.90 -16.39 -1.06
N TYR A 42 6.24 -15.96 -2.28
CA TYR A 42 7.62 -15.94 -2.74
C TYR A 42 8.42 -14.81 -2.12
N GLY A 43 7.83 -13.61 -2.01
CA GLY A 43 8.48 -12.48 -1.34
C GLY A 43 8.75 -12.80 0.12
N LEU A 44 7.73 -13.29 0.83
CA LEU A 44 7.86 -13.69 2.24
C LEU A 44 8.88 -14.81 2.45
N ALA A 45 8.87 -15.85 1.61
CA ALA A 45 9.87 -16.93 1.72
C ALA A 45 11.30 -16.42 1.50
N GLN A 46 11.51 -15.46 0.59
CA GLN A 46 12.82 -14.82 0.42
C GLN A 46 13.20 -14.01 1.66
N PHE A 47 12.27 -13.23 2.22
CA PHE A 47 12.51 -12.43 3.41
C PHE A 47 12.91 -13.32 4.58
N GLN A 48 12.18 -14.41 4.83
CA GLN A 48 12.44 -15.35 5.91
C GLN A 48 13.83 -16.01 5.80
N VAL A 49 14.25 -16.41 4.59
CA VAL A 49 15.59 -16.97 4.36
C VAL A 49 16.68 -15.92 4.62
N ILE A 50 16.45 -14.67 4.21
CA ILE A 50 17.41 -13.58 4.38
C ILE A 50 17.50 -13.16 5.86
N GLN A 51 16.37 -13.10 6.56
CA GLN A 51 16.33 -12.87 8.01
C GLN A 51 17.20 -13.91 8.74
N GLU A 52 17.00 -15.21 8.48
CA GLU A 52 17.81 -16.27 9.08
C GLU A 52 19.31 -16.11 8.75
N LYS A 53 19.64 -15.80 7.49
CA LYS A 53 21.03 -15.60 7.05
C LYS A 53 21.75 -14.50 7.83
N HIS A 54 21.03 -13.43 8.17
CA HIS A 54 21.56 -12.27 8.88
C HIS A 54 21.29 -12.30 10.40
N GLY A 55 20.81 -13.44 10.93
CA GLY A 55 20.62 -13.63 12.37
C GLY A 55 19.35 -13.02 12.96
N PHE A 56 18.41 -12.59 12.13
CA PHE A 56 17.09 -12.10 12.55
C PHE A 56 16.06 -13.22 12.62
N GLU A 57 14.96 -13.00 13.36
CA GLU A 57 13.87 -13.96 13.41
C GLU A 57 13.16 -14.10 12.05
N PRO A 58 13.09 -15.31 11.47
CA PRO A 58 12.56 -15.53 10.13
C PRO A 58 11.02 -15.64 10.13
N LYS A 59 10.36 -14.56 10.56
CA LYS A 59 8.91 -14.42 10.77
C LYS A 59 8.26 -13.39 9.83
N ALA A 60 8.90 -13.01 8.72
CA ALA A 60 8.28 -12.09 7.77
C ALA A 60 6.86 -12.53 7.37
N THR A 61 5.91 -11.60 7.50
CA THR A 61 4.47 -11.82 7.51
C THR A 61 3.76 -10.75 6.67
N PHE A 62 2.71 -11.15 5.97
CA PHE A 62 1.81 -10.23 5.26
C PHE A 62 0.41 -10.28 5.87
N ILE A 63 -0.09 -9.11 6.26
CA ILE A 63 -1.45 -8.93 6.75
C ILE A 63 -2.17 -8.02 5.76
N SER A 64 -3.13 -8.57 5.04
CA SER A 64 -3.82 -7.79 4.02
C SER A 64 -5.02 -7.05 4.55
N SER A 65 -5.31 -5.91 3.95
CA SER A 65 -6.57 -5.20 4.07
C SER A 65 -7.56 -5.70 3.01
N PRO A 66 -8.86 -5.38 3.12
CA PRO A 66 -9.88 -5.85 2.18
C PRO A 66 -9.63 -5.50 0.69
N ASP A 67 -8.81 -4.48 0.43
CA ASP A 67 -8.38 -4.07 -0.91
C ASP A 67 -7.17 -4.86 -1.46
N GLU A 68 -6.75 -5.95 -0.79
CA GLU A 68 -5.69 -6.89 -1.20
C GLU A 68 -5.72 -7.20 -2.70
N THR A 69 -4.65 -6.89 -3.42
CA THR A 69 -4.61 -7.02 -4.87
C THR A 69 -3.18 -7.17 -5.41
N ILE A 70 -3.03 -7.26 -6.72
CA ILE A 70 -1.72 -7.35 -7.36
C ILE A 70 -0.99 -5.99 -7.31
N SER A 71 0.33 -6.02 -7.19
CA SER A 71 1.14 -4.84 -7.51
C SER A 71 1.19 -4.67 -9.03
N ARG A 72 0.95 -3.45 -9.54
CA ARG A 72 1.21 -3.11 -10.96
C ARG A 72 2.62 -2.57 -11.22
N ASN A 73 3.42 -2.45 -10.16
CA ASN A 73 4.85 -2.18 -10.30
C ASN A 73 5.58 -3.49 -10.63
N ASN A 74 6.14 -3.58 -11.83
CA ASN A 74 6.79 -4.79 -12.34
C ASN A 74 7.99 -5.22 -11.47
N PHE A 75 8.78 -4.28 -10.95
CA PHE A 75 9.90 -4.61 -10.08
C PHE A 75 9.41 -5.29 -8.80
N ARG A 76 8.42 -4.69 -8.13
CA ARG A 76 7.80 -5.24 -6.93
C ARG A 76 7.16 -6.61 -7.19
N TRP A 77 6.39 -6.72 -8.28
CA TRP A 77 5.75 -7.98 -8.68
C TRP A 77 6.78 -9.08 -8.92
N ASN A 78 7.82 -8.78 -9.70
CA ASN A 78 8.92 -9.71 -9.99
C ASN A 78 9.76 -10.06 -8.76
N SER A 79 9.66 -9.28 -7.68
CA SER A 79 10.27 -9.58 -6.37
C SER A 79 9.40 -10.48 -5.49
N GLY A 80 8.18 -10.78 -5.91
CA GLY A 80 7.26 -11.67 -5.18
C GLY A 80 6.34 -10.93 -4.23
N LEU A 81 6.04 -9.67 -4.50
CA LEU A 81 5.24 -8.83 -3.61
C LEU A 81 3.90 -8.49 -4.26
N GLY A 82 2.83 -8.69 -3.48
CA GLY A 82 1.47 -8.23 -3.76
C GLY A 82 1.26 -6.76 -3.38
N TYR A 83 0.01 -6.38 -3.09
CA TYR A 83 -0.40 -5.03 -2.70
C TYR A 83 -1.69 -5.08 -1.85
N GLY A 84 -2.00 -4.02 -1.12
CA GLY A 84 -3.19 -3.93 -0.26
C GLY A 84 -2.99 -4.55 1.12
N GLY A 85 -2.08 -4.00 1.92
CA GLY A 85 -1.86 -4.43 3.31
C GLY A 85 -0.53 -3.99 3.91
N ARG A 86 -0.19 -4.60 5.05
CA ARG A 86 1.06 -4.41 5.80
C ARG A 86 1.98 -5.62 5.65
N LEU A 87 3.22 -5.35 5.26
CA LEU A 87 4.33 -6.30 5.38
C LEU A 87 5.08 -5.99 6.68
N ASN A 88 5.32 -7.04 7.47
CA ASN A 88 6.10 -6.98 8.69
C ASN A 88 7.24 -8.00 8.60
N TRP A 89 8.46 -7.64 9.02
CA TRP A 89 9.60 -8.56 9.09
C TRP A 89 10.46 -8.34 10.35
N GLY A 90 9.83 -7.97 11.46
CA GLY A 90 10.53 -7.65 12.70
C GLY A 90 9.67 -6.84 13.65
N ASP A 91 10.24 -6.44 14.77
CA ASP A 91 9.56 -5.68 15.83
C ASP A 91 9.55 -4.15 15.59
N GLY A 92 10.25 -3.68 14.56
CA GLY A 92 10.45 -2.27 14.24
C GLY A 92 11.83 -1.74 14.64
N ASN A 93 12.64 -2.52 15.36
CA ASN A 93 14.00 -2.17 15.80
C ASN A 93 15.10 -2.94 15.06
N ASP A 94 14.76 -4.09 14.46
CA ASP A 94 15.69 -4.88 13.65
C ASP A 94 16.16 -4.04 12.45
N LYS A 95 17.42 -3.63 12.46
CA LYS A 95 18.01 -2.73 11.44
C LYS A 95 18.27 -3.46 10.12
N ILE A 96 17.22 -4.00 9.52
CA ILE A 96 17.18 -4.62 8.19
C ILE A 96 15.99 -4.07 7.42
N ILE A 97 16.23 -3.50 6.24
CA ILE A 97 15.17 -3.00 5.36
C ILE A 97 15.23 -3.72 4.02
N PHE A 98 14.12 -4.28 3.56
CA PHE A 98 13.99 -4.84 2.21
C PHE A 98 13.61 -3.75 1.21
N LEU A 99 14.50 -3.44 0.26
CA LEU A 99 14.31 -2.33 -0.67
C LEU A 99 13.33 -2.63 -1.81
N ASN A 100 13.05 -3.91 -2.07
CA ASN A 100 12.14 -4.33 -3.14
C ASN A 100 10.68 -3.93 -2.89
N VAL A 101 10.34 -3.55 -1.65
CA VAL A 101 9.01 -3.03 -1.30
C VAL A 101 8.72 -1.68 -1.99
N LYS A 102 9.76 -0.88 -2.26
CA LYS A 102 9.71 0.40 -2.99
C LYS A 102 8.62 1.34 -2.45
N PRO A 103 8.77 1.94 -1.26
CA PRO A 103 7.84 2.95 -0.77
C PRO A 103 7.85 4.15 -1.71
N ASN A 104 6.67 4.65 -2.10
CA ASN A 104 6.54 5.82 -2.98
C ASN A 104 5.97 7.04 -2.24
N CYS A 105 5.70 6.88 -0.94
CA CYS A 105 5.14 7.89 -0.06
C CYS A 105 3.80 8.44 -0.58
N CYS A 106 3.04 7.61 -1.29
CA CYS A 106 1.74 7.99 -1.81
C CYS A 106 0.71 8.13 -0.68
N GLY A 107 -0.16 9.12 -0.80
CA GLY A 107 -1.16 9.46 0.21
C GLY A 107 -2.30 10.28 -0.34
N ILE A 108 -3.30 10.50 0.50
CA ILE A 108 -4.52 11.24 0.16
C ILE A 108 -4.70 12.37 1.18
N LEU A 109 -4.85 13.58 0.66
CA LEU A 109 -5.32 14.74 1.42
C LEU A 109 -6.82 14.91 1.19
N VAL A 110 -7.56 15.16 2.25
CA VAL A 110 -8.98 15.55 2.23
C VAL A 110 -9.09 16.94 2.85
N GLY A 111 -9.72 17.87 2.13
CA GLY A 111 -10.00 19.22 2.62
C GLY A 111 -11.45 19.61 2.47
N GLY A 112 -11.88 20.56 3.31
CA GLY A 112 -13.23 21.10 3.39
C GLY A 112 -13.53 22.16 2.35
N LEU A 113 -14.81 22.27 1.96
CA LEU A 113 -15.34 23.29 1.06
C LEU A 113 -16.75 23.71 1.48
N GLU A 114 -17.00 25.02 1.51
CA GLU A 114 -18.34 25.58 1.70
C GLU A 114 -19.18 25.52 0.42
N GLU A 115 -18.54 25.64 -0.76
CA GLU A 115 -19.18 25.61 -2.06
C GLU A 115 -18.38 24.76 -3.05
N ILE A 116 -19.08 24.12 -4.00
CA ILE A 116 -18.43 23.38 -5.07
C ILE A 116 -17.82 24.36 -6.09
N PRO A 117 -16.51 24.28 -6.37
CA PRO A 117 -15.90 25.13 -7.38
C PRO A 117 -16.40 24.76 -8.78
N ASN A 118 -16.50 25.75 -9.66
CA ASN A 118 -16.77 25.51 -11.07
C ASN A 118 -15.63 24.67 -11.68
N PRO A 119 -15.92 23.52 -12.32
CA PRO A 119 -14.88 22.66 -12.89
C PRO A 119 -13.97 23.36 -13.90
N TYR A 120 -14.51 24.27 -14.71
CA TYR A 120 -13.75 24.98 -15.74
C TYR A 120 -12.77 25.98 -15.13
N ASP A 121 -13.16 26.67 -14.06
CA ASP A 121 -12.25 27.58 -13.36
C ASP A 121 -11.17 26.83 -12.59
N LEU A 122 -11.50 25.65 -12.03
CA LEU A 122 -10.50 24.77 -11.43
C LEU A 122 -9.49 24.25 -12.48
N ILE A 123 -9.93 23.91 -13.69
CA ILE A 123 -9.03 23.54 -14.80
C ILE A 123 -8.08 24.69 -15.14
N LYS A 124 -8.56 25.94 -15.22
CA LYS A 124 -7.70 27.12 -15.47
C LYS A 124 -6.67 27.31 -14.34
N LYS A 125 -7.08 27.12 -13.08
CA LYS A 125 -6.15 27.17 -11.94
C LYS A 125 -5.08 26.09 -12.05
N ILE A 126 -5.47 24.86 -12.39
CA ILE A 126 -4.53 23.74 -12.60
C ILE A 126 -3.52 24.08 -13.72
N ASP A 127 -3.99 24.61 -14.85
CA ASP A 127 -3.11 25.00 -15.96
C ASP A 127 -2.09 26.08 -15.53
N LYS A 128 -2.56 27.09 -14.79
CA LYS A 128 -1.67 28.11 -14.20
C LYS A 128 -0.64 27.48 -13.25
N VAL A 129 -1.07 26.62 -12.33
CA VAL A 129 -0.16 25.94 -11.38
C VAL A 129 0.87 25.09 -12.11
N LYS A 130 0.48 24.36 -13.17
CA LYS A 130 1.40 23.56 -14.00
C LYS A 130 2.42 24.41 -14.75
N SER A 131 2.13 25.69 -14.99
CA SER A 131 3.07 26.64 -15.61
C SER A 131 4.03 27.32 -14.61
N MET A 132 3.79 27.15 -13.31
CA MET A 132 4.60 27.72 -12.24
C MET A 132 5.63 26.71 -11.73
N GLU A 133 6.76 27.22 -11.26
CA GLU A 133 7.68 26.43 -10.45
C GLU A 133 7.29 26.55 -8.97
N LEU A 134 6.87 25.45 -8.37
CA LEU A 134 6.55 25.37 -6.95
C LEU A 134 7.63 24.58 -6.22
N TYR A 135 7.99 25.03 -5.03
CA TYR A 135 9.08 24.46 -4.25
C TYR A 135 8.64 24.15 -2.82
N ASP A 136 9.23 23.10 -2.25
CA ASP A 136 9.29 22.86 -0.81
C ASP A 136 10.75 22.63 -0.44
N ASN A 137 11.34 23.53 0.36
CA ASN A 137 12.76 23.47 0.79
C ASN A 137 13.73 23.12 -0.36
N ASP A 138 13.70 23.92 -1.43
CA ASP A 138 14.52 23.79 -2.65
C ASP A 138 14.25 22.55 -3.52
N VAL A 139 13.26 21.74 -3.17
CA VAL A 139 12.79 20.63 -4.01
C VAL A 139 11.68 21.13 -4.93
N LEU A 140 11.96 21.14 -6.24
CA LEU A 140 10.96 21.45 -7.26
C LEU A 140 9.87 20.38 -7.27
N ILE A 141 8.62 20.81 -7.12
CA ILE A 141 7.44 19.95 -7.09
C ILE A 141 7.11 19.48 -8.51
N ASN A 142 7.04 18.17 -8.70
CA ASN A 142 6.58 17.56 -9.95
C ASN A 142 5.06 17.37 -9.92
N TRP A 143 4.37 17.82 -10.96
CA TRP A 143 2.94 17.50 -11.12
C TRP A 143 2.73 16.01 -11.45
N ASP A 144 2.10 15.25 -10.55
CA ASP A 144 1.82 13.82 -10.75
C ASP A 144 0.33 13.41 -10.70
N TYR A 145 -0.60 14.39 -10.71
CA TYR A 145 -2.04 14.20 -10.51
C TYR A 145 -2.86 13.75 -11.74
N GLY A 146 -2.18 13.25 -12.77
CA GLY A 146 -2.78 12.60 -13.96
C GLY A 146 -2.17 11.22 -14.26
N VAL A 147 -1.20 10.77 -13.46
CA VAL A 147 -0.46 9.54 -13.69
C VAL A 147 -1.05 8.40 -12.87
N SER A 148 -1.33 7.26 -13.53
CA SER A 148 -1.83 6.05 -12.87
C SER A 148 -3.18 6.27 -12.15
N ASN A 149 -3.17 6.30 -10.82
CA ASN A 149 -4.33 6.41 -9.94
C ASN A 149 -4.32 7.72 -9.13
N HIS A 150 -3.43 8.66 -9.42
CA HIS A 150 -3.46 9.99 -8.81
C HIS A 150 -4.54 10.84 -9.47
N PHE A 151 -5.24 11.65 -8.68
CA PHE A 151 -6.41 12.42 -9.10
C PHE A 151 -6.69 13.59 -8.16
N ILE A 152 -7.57 14.50 -8.61
CA ILE A 152 -8.20 15.54 -7.80
C ILE A 152 -9.73 15.40 -7.95
N ASN A 153 -10.45 15.18 -6.85
CA ASN A 153 -11.90 14.97 -6.88
C ASN A 153 -12.61 15.94 -5.94
N CYS A 154 -13.83 16.34 -6.28
CA CYS A 154 -14.72 17.11 -5.41
C CYS A 154 -16.00 16.31 -5.13
N PHE A 155 -16.50 16.42 -3.91
CA PHE A 155 -17.59 15.60 -3.39
C PHE A 155 -18.60 16.44 -2.62
N GLU A 156 -19.84 15.97 -2.63
CA GLU A 156 -20.85 16.32 -1.65
C GLU A 156 -20.73 15.41 -0.42
N THR A 157 -20.73 16.03 0.75
CA THR A 157 -20.57 15.35 2.04
C THR A 157 -21.91 14.91 2.60
N LYS A 158 -22.03 13.62 2.90
CA LYS A 158 -23.06 13.10 3.79
C LYS A 158 -22.43 12.68 5.11
N ILE A 159 -22.73 13.43 6.16
CA ILE A 159 -22.28 13.16 7.53
C ILE A 159 -23.01 11.93 8.08
N LEU A 160 -22.27 11.01 8.70
CA LEU A 160 -22.78 9.74 9.26
C LEU A 160 -22.37 9.54 10.73
N SER A 161 -21.82 10.57 11.37
CA SER A 161 -21.36 10.58 12.76
C SER A 161 -21.67 11.94 13.40
N ASP A 162 -21.28 12.11 14.67
CA ASP A 162 -21.42 13.38 15.39
C ASP A 162 -20.29 14.39 15.09
N ILE A 163 -19.36 14.04 14.20
CA ILE A 163 -18.30 14.95 13.75
C ILE A 163 -18.87 15.92 12.72
N ASP A 164 -18.74 17.21 13.00
CA ASP A 164 -19.13 18.25 12.06
C ASP A 164 -18.14 18.30 10.88
N PHE A 165 -18.69 18.38 9.68
CA PHE A 165 -17.92 18.37 8.45
C PHE A 165 -18.51 19.36 7.45
N PRO A 166 -17.66 20.01 6.64
CA PRO A 166 -18.14 20.90 5.58
C PRO A 166 -19.08 20.20 4.60
N PRO A 167 -20.05 20.93 4.02
CA PRO A 167 -21.05 20.36 3.10
C PRO A 167 -20.43 19.74 1.85
N TYR A 168 -19.22 20.18 1.48
CA TYR A 168 -18.44 19.64 0.39
C TYR A 168 -17.00 19.36 0.82
N MET A 169 -16.34 18.46 0.10
CA MET A 169 -14.93 18.15 0.34
C MET A 169 -14.21 17.92 -0.99
N PHE A 170 -12.90 18.10 -0.99
CA PHE A 170 -12.02 17.66 -2.06
C PHE A 170 -11.05 16.58 -1.60
N MET A 171 -10.57 15.78 -2.54
CA MET A 171 -9.45 14.85 -2.35
C MET A 171 -8.33 15.14 -3.33
N ILE A 172 -7.10 15.15 -2.83
CA ILE A 172 -5.88 15.15 -3.65
C ILE A 172 -5.12 13.87 -3.35
N HIS A 173 -5.01 13.00 -4.36
CA HIS A 173 -4.24 11.76 -4.28
C HIS A 173 -2.94 11.92 -5.08
N GLY A 174 -1.78 11.89 -4.42
CA GLY A 174 -0.48 12.04 -5.07
C GLY A 174 0.67 11.35 -4.32
N SER A 175 1.88 11.47 -4.85
CA SER A 175 3.09 10.83 -4.31
C SER A 175 4.31 11.76 -4.35
N ALA A 176 5.49 11.22 -4.02
CA ALA A 176 6.77 11.92 -4.10
C ALA A 176 7.70 11.33 -5.18
N PRO A 177 7.39 11.47 -6.49
CA PRO A 177 8.29 11.01 -7.56
C PRO A 177 9.68 11.65 -7.52
N GLU A 178 9.82 12.84 -6.93
CA GLU A 178 11.05 13.62 -6.75
C GLU A 178 12.13 12.85 -5.97
N PHE A 179 11.71 11.90 -5.13
CA PHE A 179 12.60 11.14 -4.25
C PHE A 179 12.87 9.71 -4.76
N ARG A 180 12.46 9.38 -5.99
CA ARG A 180 12.66 8.02 -6.54
C ARG A 180 14.12 7.74 -6.88
N ASP A 181 14.81 8.72 -7.45
CA ASP A 181 16.23 8.67 -7.79
C ASP A 181 17.08 9.35 -6.70
N ASP A 182 18.38 9.50 -6.96
CA ASP A 182 19.36 10.09 -6.05
C ASP A 182 19.53 11.61 -6.21
N LYS A 183 18.60 12.30 -6.89
CA LYS A 183 18.68 13.76 -7.09
C LYS A 183 18.68 14.56 -5.79
N TYR A 184 17.90 14.13 -4.79
CA TYR A 184 17.69 14.85 -3.53
C TYR A 184 18.12 14.06 -2.28
N GLY A 185 18.95 13.03 -2.46
CA GLY A 185 19.52 12.18 -1.41
C GLY A 185 19.83 10.79 -1.92
N ILE A 186 19.67 9.77 -1.07
CA ILE A 186 20.02 8.38 -1.45
C ILE A 186 19.01 7.74 -2.41
N GLY A 187 17.79 8.25 -2.48
CA GLY A 187 16.70 7.77 -3.34
C GLY A 187 15.89 6.62 -2.73
N LEU A 188 14.63 6.49 -3.17
CA LEU A 188 13.68 5.49 -2.65
C LEU A 188 13.71 4.18 -3.44
N TYR A 189 14.05 4.22 -4.74
CA TYR A 189 13.90 3.08 -5.64
C TYR A 189 15.25 2.48 -6.02
N ILE A 190 15.50 1.25 -5.56
CA ILE A 190 16.75 0.50 -5.76
C ILE A 190 17.12 0.25 -7.24
N ASP A 191 16.12 0.23 -8.12
CA ASP A 191 16.28 0.06 -9.56
C ASP A 191 16.45 1.37 -10.33
N ILE A 192 16.46 2.52 -9.64
CA ILE A 192 16.61 3.85 -10.24
C ILE A 192 17.80 4.59 -9.61
N ALA A 193 17.82 4.71 -8.28
CA ALA A 193 18.84 5.46 -7.55
C ALA A 193 20.17 4.69 -7.52
N LYS A 194 21.23 5.29 -8.08
CA LYS A 194 22.56 4.68 -8.13
C LYS A 194 23.17 4.64 -6.73
N THR A 195 23.05 5.72 -5.96
CA THR A 195 23.54 5.78 -4.58
C THR A 195 22.94 4.69 -3.68
N LEU A 196 21.61 4.48 -3.74
CA LEU A 196 20.97 3.39 -3.00
C LEU A 196 21.50 2.02 -3.42
N LYS A 197 21.72 1.82 -4.73
CA LYS A 197 22.19 0.55 -5.27
C LYS A 197 23.62 0.20 -4.87
N GLU A 198 24.49 1.20 -4.73
CA GLU A 198 25.87 1.00 -4.27
C GLU A 198 25.95 0.61 -2.79
N ARG A 199 24.97 1.04 -1.98
CA ARG A 199 24.87 0.70 -0.54
C ARG A 199 24.13 -0.61 -0.28
N ALA A 200 23.28 -1.03 -1.20
CA ALA A 200 22.45 -2.20 -1.02
C ALA A 200 23.24 -3.51 -1.06
N ILE A 201 22.95 -4.40 -0.12
CA ILE A 201 23.40 -5.79 -0.18
C ILE A 201 22.45 -6.56 -1.07
N GLU A 202 23.01 -7.17 -2.12
CA GLU A 202 22.29 -8.07 -3.00
C GLU A 202 22.21 -9.47 -2.40
N GLU A 203 20.98 -9.95 -2.19
CA GLU A 203 20.70 -11.28 -1.64
C GLU A 203 20.05 -12.18 -2.69
N GLN A 204 20.78 -13.23 -3.07
CA GLN A 204 20.29 -14.26 -3.98
C GLN A 204 19.79 -15.48 -3.20
N THR A 205 18.55 -15.87 -3.45
CA THR A 205 17.94 -17.08 -2.89
C THR A 205 17.54 -18.05 -4.00
N LYS A 206 17.09 -19.26 -3.62
CA LYS A 206 16.48 -20.24 -4.55
C LYS A 206 15.13 -19.77 -5.14
N LEU A 207 14.59 -18.65 -4.65
CA LEU A 207 13.27 -18.11 -4.99
C LEU A 207 13.34 -16.82 -5.83
N GLY A 208 14.52 -16.20 -5.89
CA GLY A 208 14.73 -14.92 -6.53
C GLY A 208 15.72 -14.06 -5.77
N LYS A 209 15.76 -12.79 -6.16
CA LYS A 209 16.71 -11.79 -5.70
C LYS A 209 16.00 -10.70 -4.90
N GLN A 210 16.61 -10.32 -3.79
CA GLN A 210 16.23 -9.16 -2.97
C GLN A 210 17.43 -8.24 -2.77
N TYR A 211 17.15 -7.01 -2.40
CA TYR A 211 18.14 -6.04 -1.95
C TYR A 211 17.79 -5.59 -0.55
N ILE A 212 18.78 -5.55 0.32
CA ILE A 212 18.61 -5.12 1.71
C ILE A 212 19.59 -4.01 2.09
N LEU A 213 19.24 -3.28 3.13
CA LEU A 213 20.17 -2.44 3.89
C LEU A 213 20.25 -2.97 5.32
N LEU A 214 21.41 -2.79 5.94
CA LEU A 214 21.65 -3.14 7.34
C LEU A 214 22.12 -1.91 8.12
N ASP A 215 21.91 -1.93 9.43
CA ASP A 215 22.51 -1.02 10.40
C ASP A 215 22.43 0.47 10.04
N SER A 216 23.58 1.12 9.79
CA SER A 216 23.67 2.54 9.49
C SER A 216 23.00 2.89 8.16
N ASP A 217 23.13 2.06 7.13
CA ASP A 217 22.48 2.31 5.85
C ASP A 217 20.97 2.15 5.97
N ALA A 218 20.50 1.17 6.76
CA ALA A 218 19.08 1.04 7.08
C ALA A 218 18.55 2.30 7.79
N LYS A 219 19.32 2.84 8.75
CA LYS A 219 18.97 4.08 9.46
C LYS A 219 18.87 5.27 8.50
N GLU A 220 19.89 5.49 7.68
CA GLU A 220 19.91 6.60 6.71
C GLU A 220 18.75 6.49 5.71
N TYR A 221 18.40 5.28 5.27
CA TYR A 221 17.25 5.03 4.41
C TYR A 221 15.91 5.31 5.09
N LEU A 222 15.75 4.92 6.35
CA LEU A 222 14.54 5.24 7.11
C LEU A 222 14.38 6.75 7.32
N ASP A 223 15.47 7.45 7.66
CA ASP A 223 15.46 8.92 7.81
C ASP A 223 15.11 9.61 6.48
N PHE A 224 15.65 9.12 5.37
CA PHE A 224 15.31 9.60 4.03
C PHE A 224 13.85 9.29 3.64
N ASN A 225 13.33 8.12 4.02
CA ASN A 225 11.92 7.78 3.80
C ASN A 225 11.00 8.76 4.54
N LYS A 226 11.30 9.09 5.80
CA LYS A 226 10.56 10.09 6.59
C LYS A 226 10.59 11.47 5.93
N LYS A 227 11.76 11.91 5.43
CA LYS A 227 11.87 13.16 4.64
C LYS A 227 10.94 13.15 3.43
N ALA A 228 10.90 12.05 2.67
CA ALA A 228 10.05 11.92 1.50
C ALA A 228 8.54 11.88 1.83
N ILE A 229 8.14 11.27 2.96
CA ILE A 229 6.76 11.32 3.46
C ILE A 229 6.37 12.76 3.77
N ASN A 230 7.20 13.49 4.53
CA ASN A 230 6.94 14.88 4.91
C ASN A 230 6.79 15.77 3.67
N PHE A 231 7.70 15.64 2.71
CA PHE A 231 7.59 16.33 1.43
C PHE A 231 6.30 15.96 0.70
N SER A 232 5.92 14.68 0.63
CA SER A 232 4.71 14.27 -0.08
C SER A 232 3.45 14.87 0.56
N ASN A 233 3.39 14.89 1.90
CA ASN A 233 2.32 15.54 2.64
C ASN A 233 2.27 17.03 2.31
N LYS A 234 3.43 17.72 2.38
CA LYS A 234 3.52 19.16 2.13
C LYS A 234 3.19 19.55 0.70
N LYS A 235 3.63 18.74 -0.27
CA LYS A 235 3.26 18.88 -1.67
C LYS A 235 1.74 18.86 -1.87
N ARG A 236 1.02 17.94 -1.22
CA ARG A 236 -0.45 17.92 -1.32
C ARG A 236 -1.09 19.17 -0.72
N GLU A 237 -0.54 19.69 0.38
CA GLU A 237 -1.03 20.94 1.00
C GLU A 237 -0.78 22.17 0.12
N ILE A 238 0.43 22.30 -0.44
CA ILE A 238 0.77 23.41 -1.35
C ILE A 238 -0.19 23.40 -2.54
N ILE A 239 -0.41 22.23 -3.14
CA ILE A 239 -1.32 22.09 -4.29
C ILE A 239 -2.78 22.33 -3.87
N ALA A 240 -3.20 21.89 -2.68
CA ALA A 240 -4.53 22.20 -2.16
C ALA A 240 -4.74 23.72 -2.04
N ASN A 241 -3.80 24.42 -1.44
CA ASN A 241 -3.86 25.87 -1.26
C ASN A 241 -3.91 26.62 -2.60
N GLU A 242 -3.06 26.26 -3.55
CA GLU A 242 -3.07 26.89 -4.88
C GLU A 242 -4.40 26.69 -5.64
N LEU A 243 -5.09 25.58 -5.40
CA LEU A 243 -6.32 25.24 -6.13
C LEU A 243 -7.60 25.72 -5.44
N PHE A 244 -7.67 25.59 -4.12
CA PHE A 244 -8.91 25.72 -3.35
C PHE A 244 -8.94 26.89 -2.38
N SER A 245 -7.82 27.53 -2.05
CA SER A 245 -7.83 28.69 -1.15
C SER A 245 -8.47 29.92 -1.80
N THR A 246 -9.31 30.62 -1.02
CA THR A 246 -9.94 31.90 -1.36
C THR A 246 -9.39 33.06 -0.52
N GLY A 247 -8.09 33.02 -0.18
CA GLY A 247 -7.41 34.03 0.64
C GLY A 247 -7.10 33.62 2.09
N THR A 248 -7.52 32.42 2.49
CA THR A 248 -7.11 31.73 3.73
C THR A 248 -6.67 30.30 3.41
N ASP A 249 -5.91 29.68 4.31
CA ASP A 249 -5.50 28.27 4.16
C ASP A 249 -6.72 27.36 4.09
N CYS A 250 -6.63 26.31 3.28
CA CYS A 250 -7.70 25.31 3.19
C CYS A 250 -7.89 24.60 4.53
N GLU A 251 -9.15 24.35 4.91
CA GLU A 251 -9.43 23.45 6.03
C GLU A 251 -9.02 22.01 5.65
N ILE A 252 -8.00 21.47 6.32
CA ILE A 252 -7.53 20.10 6.10
C ILE A 252 -8.18 19.18 7.13
N ILE A 253 -8.93 18.20 6.64
CA ILE A 253 -9.59 17.18 7.47
C ILE A 253 -8.62 16.04 7.78
N CYS A 254 -7.89 15.57 6.75
CA CYS A 254 -6.83 14.58 6.92
C CYS A 254 -5.81 14.64 5.78
N ASN A 255 -4.56 14.26 6.06
CA ASN A 255 -3.51 14.13 5.07
C ASN A 255 -2.67 12.89 5.37
N THR A 256 -3.10 11.73 4.87
CA THR A 256 -2.57 10.42 5.30
C THR A 256 -1.82 9.71 4.18
N SER A 257 -0.64 9.18 4.50
CA SER A 257 0.10 8.29 3.60
C SER A 257 -0.43 6.85 3.68
N HIS A 258 -0.47 6.16 2.55
CA HIS A 258 -0.90 4.75 2.45
C HIS A 258 0.14 3.82 1.81
N GLN A 259 1.31 4.35 1.45
CA GLN A 259 2.42 3.54 0.97
C GLN A 259 3.78 4.07 1.45
N PHE A 260 4.24 3.57 2.59
CA PHE A 260 5.44 4.06 3.26
C PHE A 260 6.04 3.03 4.23
N LEU A 261 7.31 3.26 4.64
CA LEU A 261 7.93 2.52 5.74
C LEU A 261 7.62 3.25 7.04
N LYS A 262 6.95 2.58 7.97
CA LYS A 262 6.67 3.11 9.30
C LYS A 262 7.94 3.14 10.16
N ASP A 263 8.70 2.06 10.08
CA ASP A 263 9.95 1.81 10.81
C ASP A 263 10.85 0.88 9.97
N TYR A 264 11.87 0.26 10.57
CA TYR A 264 12.76 -0.66 9.84
C TYR A 264 12.05 -1.88 9.26
N ASN A 265 10.97 -2.34 9.89
CA ASN A 265 10.40 -3.65 9.62
C ASN A 265 8.95 -3.62 9.15
N ASN A 266 8.30 -2.46 9.13
CA ASN A 266 6.90 -2.29 8.79
C ASN A 266 6.71 -1.45 7.54
N MET A 267 6.21 -2.09 6.47
CA MET A 267 5.83 -1.43 5.24
C MET A 267 4.31 -1.48 5.06
N TYR A 268 3.68 -0.32 5.04
CA TYR A 268 2.30 -0.18 4.56
C TYR A 268 2.33 -0.07 3.05
N LEU A 269 1.66 -0.97 2.36
CA LEU A 269 1.76 -1.15 0.93
C LEU A 269 0.38 -1.08 0.27
N GLY A 270 -0.13 0.13 0.10
CA GLY A 270 -1.50 0.35 -0.36
C GLY A 270 -2.52 0.05 0.73
N SER A 271 -2.25 0.51 1.94
CA SER A 271 -3.19 0.47 3.05
C SER A 271 -2.90 1.64 3.98
N ASN A 272 -3.93 2.14 4.64
CA ASN A 272 -3.79 3.15 5.68
C ASN A 272 -3.26 2.49 6.96
N CYS A 273 -2.38 3.21 7.66
CA CYS A 273 -1.90 2.86 8.99
C CYS A 273 -2.81 3.52 10.04
N THR A 274 -3.44 2.72 10.89
CA THR A 274 -4.37 3.18 11.94
C THR A 274 -3.72 3.28 13.32
N ASP A 275 -2.40 3.12 13.39
CA ASP A 275 -1.63 3.29 14.61
C ASP A 275 -1.61 4.75 15.03
N ALA A 276 -2.43 5.10 16.02
CA ALA A 276 -2.58 6.45 16.53
C ALA A 276 -1.36 6.93 17.35
N ASP A 277 -0.47 6.02 17.76
CA ASP A 277 0.76 6.36 18.50
C ASP A 277 1.93 6.64 17.54
N CYS A 278 1.72 6.53 16.21
CA CYS A 278 2.74 6.77 15.21
C CYS A 278 2.75 8.24 14.75
N ASP A 279 3.88 8.93 14.90
CA ASP A 279 4.08 10.32 14.46
C ASP A 279 3.81 10.56 12.95
N LEU A 280 3.88 9.49 12.13
CA LEU A 280 3.58 9.56 10.69
C LEU A 280 2.09 9.48 10.37
N VAL A 281 1.24 9.26 11.38
CA VAL A 281 -0.22 9.15 11.29
C VAL A 281 -0.84 10.36 12.01
N PRO A 282 -1.04 11.49 11.32
CA PRO A 282 -1.41 12.75 11.98
C PRO A 282 -2.86 12.81 12.47
N THR A 283 -3.69 11.82 12.11
CA THR A 283 -5.12 11.79 12.41
C THR A 283 -5.63 10.36 12.40
N ASN A 284 -6.72 10.10 13.13
CA ASN A 284 -7.45 8.84 13.09
C ASN A 284 -8.60 8.85 12.06
N ILE A 285 -8.59 9.78 11.11
CA ILE A 285 -9.53 9.87 9.99
C ILE A 285 -8.83 9.45 8.70
N PHE A 286 -9.40 8.46 8.01
CA PHE A 286 -8.79 7.85 6.84
C PHE A 286 -9.75 7.83 5.66
N PRO A 287 -9.32 8.31 4.48
CA PRO A 287 -10.09 8.20 3.26
C PRO A 287 -9.93 6.80 2.64
N THR A 288 -11.04 6.25 2.15
CA THR A 288 -11.07 5.06 1.30
C THR A 288 -11.71 5.41 -0.05
N ALA A 289 -10.86 5.53 -1.08
CA ALA A 289 -11.26 5.95 -2.43
C ALA A 289 -11.46 4.74 -3.37
N LEU A 290 -12.70 4.52 -3.84
CA LEU A 290 -13.05 3.28 -4.55
C LEU A 290 -12.89 3.37 -6.07
N ARG A 291 -13.72 4.19 -6.72
CA ARG A 291 -13.76 4.45 -8.17
C ARG A 291 -14.34 5.85 -8.39
N ALA A 292 -14.00 6.50 -9.50
CA ALA A 292 -14.35 7.91 -9.72
C ALA A 292 -15.87 8.21 -9.75
N ASP A 293 -16.70 7.23 -10.11
CA ASP A 293 -18.15 7.30 -10.24
C ASP A 293 -18.93 6.76 -9.02
N VAL A 294 -18.23 6.25 -7.99
CA VAL A 294 -18.87 5.72 -6.79
C VAL A 294 -18.45 6.51 -5.56
N ALA A 295 -19.27 6.45 -4.51
CA ALA A 295 -18.99 7.15 -3.26
C ALA A 295 -17.65 6.73 -2.65
N CYS A 296 -16.92 7.70 -2.12
CA CYS A 296 -15.79 7.49 -1.22
C CYS A 296 -16.29 7.57 0.23
N TYR A 297 -15.48 7.10 1.17
CA TYR A 297 -15.83 7.08 2.59
C TYR A 297 -14.69 7.61 3.42
N LEU A 298 -15.03 8.36 4.47
CA LEU A 298 -14.12 8.63 5.57
C LEU A 298 -14.40 7.63 6.69
N PHE A 299 -13.35 7.03 7.20
CA PHE A 299 -13.39 6.13 8.33
C PHE A 299 -12.68 6.72 9.53
N LYS A 300 -13.23 6.49 10.72
CA LYS A 300 -12.46 6.51 11.96
C LYS A 300 -11.78 5.15 12.11
N GLY A 301 -10.45 5.14 12.18
CA GLY A 301 -9.67 3.92 12.32
C GLY A 301 -9.90 3.26 13.68
N LYS A 302 -9.91 1.92 13.68
CA LYS A 302 -9.82 1.11 14.90
C LYS A 302 -8.47 0.42 14.96
N LYS A 303 -8.10 -0.04 16.16
CA LYS A 303 -7.08 -1.10 16.28
C LYS A 303 -7.53 -2.30 15.46
N SER A 304 -6.58 -3.16 15.12
CA SER A 304 -6.81 -4.28 14.21
C SER A 304 -7.65 -5.42 14.81
N PHE A 305 -7.39 -6.66 14.40
CA PHE A 305 -8.37 -7.72 14.55
C PHE A 305 -8.69 -8.00 16.02
N SER A 306 -9.97 -7.87 16.37
CA SER A 306 -10.50 -8.42 17.61
C SER A 306 -10.32 -9.94 17.63
N GLU A 307 -10.34 -10.54 18.82
CA GLU A 307 -10.31 -12.00 18.96
C GLU A 307 -11.45 -12.69 18.18
N ILE A 308 -12.64 -12.06 18.14
CA ILE A 308 -13.79 -12.53 17.36
C ILE A 308 -13.45 -12.52 15.87
N THR A 309 -12.86 -11.43 15.36
CA THR A 309 -12.43 -11.34 13.96
C THR A 309 -11.36 -12.38 13.64
N LEU A 310 -10.41 -12.62 14.54
CA LEU A 310 -9.38 -13.65 14.37
C LEU A 310 -9.97 -15.05 14.30
N LYS A 311 -10.93 -15.39 15.18
CA LYS A 311 -11.64 -16.68 15.16
C LYS A 311 -12.44 -16.85 13.87
N ASN A 312 -13.23 -15.85 13.48
CA ASN A 312 -14.09 -15.92 12.30
C ASN A 312 -13.33 -16.07 10.98
N ASN A 313 -12.06 -15.64 10.93
CA ASN A 313 -11.19 -15.80 9.76
C ASN A 313 -10.25 -17.01 9.85
N ASN A 314 -10.37 -17.86 10.88
CA ASN A 314 -9.46 -18.97 11.17
C ASN A 314 -8.00 -18.53 11.33
N PHE A 315 -7.77 -17.37 11.92
CA PHE A 315 -6.44 -16.81 12.14
C PHE A 315 -5.90 -17.07 13.54
N LEU A 316 -6.76 -17.17 14.56
CA LEU A 316 -6.33 -17.20 15.96
C LEU A 316 -5.33 -18.33 16.25
N GLU A 317 -5.73 -19.58 16.07
CA GLU A 317 -4.87 -20.75 16.34
C GLU A 317 -3.58 -20.72 15.51
N ARG A 318 -3.68 -20.28 14.25
CA ARG A 318 -2.50 -20.15 13.38
C ARG A 318 -1.55 -19.06 13.85
N ALA A 319 -2.08 -17.92 14.31
CA ALA A 319 -1.28 -16.81 14.83
C ALA A 319 -0.60 -17.20 16.14
N GLU A 320 -1.28 -17.91 17.04
CA GLU A 320 -0.69 -18.46 18.27
C GLU A 320 0.44 -19.45 17.96
N ASN A 321 0.20 -20.40 17.06
CA ASN A 321 1.21 -21.39 16.64
C ASN A 321 2.43 -20.76 15.96
N LEU A 322 2.28 -19.59 15.34
CA LEU A 322 3.36 -18.84 14.72
C LEU A 322 3.96 -17.75 15.61
N GLU A 323 3.43 -17.56 16.83
CA GLU A 323 3.79 -16.47 17.75
C GLU A 323 3.60 -15.07 17.14
N LEU A 324 2.49 -14.86 16.43
CA LEU A 324 2.14 -13.62 15.72
C LEU A 324 0.86 -12.97 16.24
N LEU A 325 0.29 -13.44 17.35
CA LEU A 325 -0.98 -12.93 17.87
C LEU A 325 -0.94 -11.43 18.12
N ASP A 326 0.11 -10.94 18.81
CA ASP A 326 0.28 -9.51 19.09
C ASP A 326 0.40 -8.67 17.81
N LEU A 327 1.09 -9.20 16.79
CA LEU A 327 1.20 -8.53 15.50
C LEU A 327 -0.17 -8.40 14.80
N LEU A 328 -1.05 -9.39 14.93
CA LEU A 328 -2.37 -9.37 14.32
C LEU A 328 -3.36 -8.47 15.08
N SER A 329 -3.30 -8.49 16.41
CA SER A 329 -4.10 -7.61 17.27
C SER A 329 -3.69 -6.14 17.10
N ASN A 330 -2.44 -5.88 16.71
CA ASN A 330 -1.89 -4.57 16.37
C ASN A 330 -1.46 -4.51 14.89
N ALA A 331 -2.25 -5.08 13.97
CA ALA A 331 -1.93 -5.01 12.55
C ALA A 331 -2.02 -3.58 11.99
N ASP A 332 -2.77 -2.73 12.66
CA ASP A 332 -3.10 -1.34 12.38
C ASP A 332 -3.39 -1.03 10.91
N ILE A 333 -4.23 -1.85 10.26
CA ILE A 333 -4.56 -1.72 8.84
C ILE A 333 -5.98 -1.24 8.58
N LEU A 334 -6.13 -0.43 7.52
CA LEU A 334 -7.41 -0.08 6.91
C LEU A 334 -7.22 0.05 5.39
N PRO A 335 -8.19 -0.34 4.54
CA PRO A 335 -8.02 -0.19 3.10
C PRO A 335 -7.97 1.29 2.70
N HIS A 336 -7.12 1.60 1.72
CA HIS A 336 -7.00 2.95 1.18
C HIS A 336 -7.93 3.17 -0.02
N GLY A 337 -8.39 2.10 -0.66
CA GLY A 337 -9.24 2.22 -1.83
C GLY A 337 -9.90 0.93 -2.28
N GLY A 338 -10.35 0.88 -3.54
CA GLY A 338 -11.15 -0.25 -4.05
C GLY A 338 -10.36 -1.52 -4.37
N GLY A 339 -9.03 -1.42 -4.53
CA GLY A 339 -8.19 -2.52 -5.03
C GLY A 339 -8.57 -3.00 -6.44
N TYR A 340 -7.64 -3.65 -7.15
CA TYR A 340 -7.96 -4.18 -8.48
C TYR A 340 -8.74 -5.49 -8.40
N MET A 341 -9.70 -5.65 -9.30
CA MET A 341 -10.41 -6.88 -9.62
C MET A 341 -10.04 -7.31 -11.04
N LEU A 342 -9.82 -8.61 -11.24
CA LEU A 342 -9.56 -9.19 -12.56
C LEU A 342 -10.81 -9.98 -12.98
N PRO A 343 -11.72 -9.39 -13.79
CA PRO A 343 -13.05 -9.96 -14.04
C PRO A 343 -13.00 -11.29 -14.79
N ASP A 344 -11.91 -11.55 -15.51
CA ASP A 344 -11.73 -12.78 -16.27
C ASP A 344 -10.98 -13.87 -15.50
N VAL A 345 -10.35 -13.58 -14.36
CA VAL A 345 -9.56 -14.55 -13.58
C VAL A 345 -10.38 -15.10 -12.42
N SER A 346 -10.59 -16.42 -12.40
CA SER A 346 -11.27 -17.12 -11.30
C SER A 346 -10.31 -17.56 -10.19
N ARG A 347 -9.23 -18.26 -10.57
CA ARG A 347 -8.21 -18.76 -9.64
C ARG A 347 -6.85 -18.93 -10.30
N VAL A 348 -5.80 -18.96 -9.49
CA VAL A 348 -4.46 -19.39 -9.90
C VAL A 348 -4.40 -20.91 -9.78
N GLN A 349 -4.26 -21.61 -10.91
CA GLN A 349 -4.15 -23.06 -10.94
C GLN A 349 -2.76 -23.51 -10.50
N LYS A 350 -1.72 -22.89 -11.07
CA LYS A 350 -0.32 -23.17 -10.74
C LYS A 350 0.57 -22.00 -11.11
N VAL A 351 1.75 -21.96 -10.50
CA VAL A 351 2.84 -21.06 -10.89
C VAL A 351 3.85 -21.90 -11.65
N LEU A 352 4.07 -21.54 -12.91
CA LEU A 352 5.11 -22.11 -13.77
C LEU A 352 6.37 -21.26 -13.63
N GLU A 353 7.52 -21.92 -13.60
CA GLU A 353 8.81 -21.27 -13.41
C GLU A 353 9.74 -21.66 -14.54
N TYR A 354 10.41 -20.67 -15.12
CA TYR A 354 11.42 -20.89 -16.14
C TYR A 354 12.50 -19.83 -16.01
N LYS A 355 13.74 -20.27 -15.73
CA LYS A 355 14.83 -19.39 -15.29
C LYS A 355 14.36 -18.53 -14.09
N ASP A 356 14.66 -17.25 -14.08
CA ASP A 356 14.30 -16.32 -13.00
C ASP A 356 12.90 -15.70 -13.17
N GLN A 357 12.00 -16.35 -13.93
CA GLN A 357 10.68 -15.82 -14.25
C GLN A 357 9.56 -16.72 -13.73
N ARG A 358 8.47 -16.08 -13.31
CA ARG A 358 7.25 -16.73 -12.84
C ARG A 358 6.10 -16.40 -13.77
N TYR A 359 5.34 -17.43 -14.12
CA TYR A 359 4.16 -17.35 -14.97
C TYR A 359 2.98 -17.95 -14.20
N PHE A 360 1.94 -17.16 -13.97
CA PHE A 360 0.77 -17.57 -13.21
C PHE A 360 -0.27 -18.12 -14.19
N ALA A 361 -0.44 -19.44 -14.20
CA ALA A 361 -1.48 -20.09 -14.98
C ALA A 361 -2.81 -19.94 -14.25
N CYS A 362 -3.68 -19.11 -14.81
CA CYS A 362 -4.95 -18.73 -14.20
C CYS A 362 -6.12 -19.33 -14.98
N GLU A 363 -7.09 -19.89 -14.27
CA GLU A 363 -8.35 -20.31 -14.88
C GLU A 363 -9.25 -19.12 -15.14
N LEU A 364 -9.94 -19.15 -16.27
CA LEU A 364 -10.89 -18.12 -16.65
C LEU A 364 -12.25 -18.34 -15.99
N VAL A 365 -12.95 -17.26 -15.66
CA VAL A 365 -14.30 -17.32 -15.06
C VAL A 365 -15.31 -17.99 -16.00
N LYS A 366 -15.24 -17.70 -17.31
CA LYS A 366 -16.20 -18.21 -18.31
C LYS A 366 -15.91 -19.63 -18.79
N ASP A 367 -14.67 -20.10 -18.67
CA ASP A 367 -14.24 -21.40 -19.19
C ASP A 367 -13.02 -21.91 -18.42
N SER A 368 -13.24 -22.82 -17.47
CA SER A 368 -12.18 -23.39 -16.64
C SER A 368 -11.20 -24.29 -17.39
N ASN A 369 -11.51 -24.67 -18.63
CA ASN A 369 -10.59 -25.46 -19.47
C ASN A 369 -9.56 -24.58 -20.20
N LYS A 370 -9.77 -23.26 -20.20
CA LYS A 370 -8.83 -22.29 -20.79
C LYS A 370 -8.01 -21.62 -19.70
N LEU A 371 -6.73 -21.41 -20.03
CA LEU A 371 -5.78 -20.75 -19.14
C LEU A 371 -5.38 -19.38 -19.67
N LYS A 372 -5.37 -18.40 -18.79
CA LYS A 372 -4.67 -17.13 -18.97
C LYS A 372 -3.34 -17.20 -18.26
N ILE A 373 -2.25 -17.07 -19.00
CA ILE A 373 -0.89 -17.07 -18.44
C ILE A 373 -0.47 -15.63 -18.16
N VAL A 374 -0.31 -15.29 -16.89
CA VAL A 374 0.05 -13.94 -16.45
C VAL A 374 1.53 -13.89 -16.09
N ARG A 375 2.26 -12.94 -16.68
CA ARG A 375 3.62 -12.56 -16.27
C ARG A 375 3.71 -11.06 -16.02
N ASN A 376 3.32 -10.27 -17.01
CA ASN A 376 3.30 -8.82 -16.94
C ASN A 376 1.97 -8.32 -16.38
N VAL A 377 1.98 -7.89 -15.12
CA VAL A 377 0.80 -7.37 -14.41
C VAL A 377 0.43 -5.96 -14.83
N LYS A 378 1.36 -5.20 -15.45
CA LYS A 378 1.09 -3.83 -15.90
C LYS A 378 0.03 -3.77 -17.00
N GLU A 379 -0.05 -4.79 -17.84
CA GLU A 379 -0.94 -4.82 -19.01
C GLU A 379 -2.26 -5.57 -18.77
N LEU A 380 -2.48 -6.10 -17.55
CA LEU A 380 -3.73 -6.75 -17.22
C LEU A 380 -4.87 -5.72 -17.23
N GLN A 381 -5.95 -6.08 -17.90
CA GLN A 381 -7.24 -5.40 -17.75
C GLN A 381 -7.77 -5.66 -16.34
N PHE A 382 -8.30 -4.63 -15.71
CA PHE A 382 -8.82 -4.68 -14.36
C PHE A 382 -10.00 -3.72 -14.19
N GLU A 383 -10.76 -3.98 -13.15
CA GLU A 383 -11.77 -3.08 -12.60
C GLU A 383 -11.44 -2.79 -11.13
N TYR A 384 -12.27 -1.99 -10.46
CA TYR A 384 -12.22 -1.80 -9.01
C TYR A 384 -13.42 -2.47 -8.35
N ARG A 385 -13.22 -3.07 -7.16
CA ARG A 385 -14.25 -3.85 -6.43
C ARG A 385 -15.41 -3.01 -5.90
N GLY A 386 -15.26 -1.68 -5.85
CA GLY A 386 -16.31 -0.81 -5.37
C GLY A 386 -16.68 -1.08 -3.90
N ARG A 387 -17.99 -1.12 -3.61
CA ARG A 387 -18.51 -1.15 -2.23
C ARG A 387 -18.20 -2.43 -1.46
N ASP A 388 -17.82 -3.51 -2.12
CA ASP A 388 -17.53 -4.77 -1.44
C ASP A 388 -16.35 -4.65 -0.47
N VAL A 389 -15.38 -3.78 -0.78
CA VAL A 389 -14.28 -3.44 0.15
C VAL A 389 -14.83 -2.83 1.43
N ILE A 390 -15.76 -1.88 1.32
CA ILE A 390 -16.38 -1.19 2.46
C ILE A 390 -17.15 -2.18 3.34
N LEU A 391 -17.96 -3.04 2.71
CA LEU A 391 -18.71 -4.07 3.42
C LEU A 391 -17.78 -5.03 4.16
N LYS A 392 -16.68 -5.44 3.53
CA LYS A 392 -15.68 -6.30 4.15
C LYS A 392 -14.95 -5.60 5.30
N THR A 393 -14.62 -4.31 5.18
CA THR A 393 -14.03 -3.51 6.27
C THR A 393 -14.94 -3.50 7.49
N LEU A 394 -16.25 -3.26 7.31
CA LEU A 394 -17.23 -3.27 8.39
C LEU A 394 -17.39 -4.68 8.99
N GLN A 395 -17.42 -5.72 8.16
CA GLN A 395 -17.49 -7.11 8.63
C GLN A 395 -16.33 -7.48 9.55
N LEU A 396 -15.14 -6.94 9.27
CA LEU A 396 -13.92 -7.20 10.04
C LEU A 396 -13.75 -6.28 11.25
N ASP A 397 -14.65 -5.30 11.41
CA ASP A 397 -14.60 -4.24 12.43
C ASP A 397 -13.29 -3.43 12.41
N LEU A 398 -12.76 -3.11 11.22
CA LEU A 398 -11.51 -2.36 11.07
C LEU A 398 -11.67 -0.84 11.23
N GLY A 399 -12.90 -0.33 11.20
CA GLY A 399 -13.18 1.10 11.29
C GLY A 399 -14.66 1.42 11.22
N GLU A 400 -15.01 2.63 11.64
CA GLU A 400 -16.36 3.17 11.61
C GLU A 400 -16.49 4.20 10.50
N ILE A 401 -17.54 4.11 9.70
CA ILE A 401 -17.81 5.12 8.66
C ILE A 401 -18.31 6.38 9.35
N ILE A 402 -17.60 7.50 9.16
CA ILE A 402 -17.97 8.80 9.75
C ILE A 402 -18.56 9.77 8.72
N ALA A 403 -18.24 9.59 7.44
CA ALA A 403 -18.83 10.33 6.34
C ALA A 403 -18.83 9.51 5.05
N ARG A 404 -19.82 9.79 4.19
CA ARG A 404 -19.89 9.30 2.81
C ARG A 404 -19.76 10.49 1.86
N LEU A 405 -18.87 10.38 0.89
CA LEU A 405 -18.54 11.43 -0.05
C LEU A 405 -19.05 11.04 -1.45
N ASN A 406 -20.09 11.73 -1.92
CA ASN A 406 -20.68 11.46 -3.23
C ASN A 406 -19.94 12.29 -4.31
N PRO A 407 -19.38 11.67 -5.35
CA PRO A 407 -18.58 12.39 -6.34
C PRO A 407 -19.44 13.39 -7.11
N VAL A 408 -18.96 14.63 -7.19
CA VAL A 408 -19.54 15.67 -8.05
C VAL A 408 -18.78 15.69 -9.38
N PHE A 409 -17.45 15.74 -9.32
CA PHE A 409 -16.58 15.54 -10.48
C PHE A 409 -15.20 15.02 -10.08
N SER A 410 -14.50 14.44 -11.05
CA SER A 410 -13.14 13.91 -10.92
C SER A 410 -12.27 14.47 -12.04
N LEU A 411 -11.11 15.03 -11.67
CA LEU A 411 -10.11 15.55 -12.59
C LEU A 411 -8.90 14.62 -12.60
N LYS A 412 -8.50 14.24 -13.81
CA LYS A 412 -7.31 13.42 -14.08
C LYS A 412 -6.54 14.10 -15.21
N LEU A 413 -5.56 14.94 -14.85
CA LEU A 413 -4.99 15.99 -15.73
C LEU A 413 -3.47 16.10 -15.67
#